data_AF-A0A432H4P8-F1
#
_entry.id   AF-A0A432H4P8-F1
#
_cell.length_a   1.000
_cell.length_b   1.000
_cell.length_c   1.000
_cell.angle_alpha   90.00
_cell.angle_beta   90.00
_cell.angle_gamma   90.00
#
_symmetry.space_group_name_H-M   'P 1'
#
loop_
_entity.id
_entity.type
_entity.pdbx_description
1 polymer ?
#
loop_
_entity_poly.entity_id
_entity_poly.type
_entity_poly.pdbx_seq_one_letter_code
_entity_poly.pdbx_strand_id
1 'polypeptide(L)'
;MTLTSIHKTQGMVMAFRLLSGDLEGIHGRVVEVEVDLIPALSSFVISGLPGKGIREARERIRSAIENSGYRYPDRHRIVVNLAPAAWEKDGSVFDLPIALSILAASGQVDADLFGGWAALGELALDGRVRP
;
A
#
# COMPACT_ATOMS: atom_id res chain seq x y z
N MET A 1 19.86 -11.71 2.47
CA MET A 1 19.46 -12.04 1.09
C MET A 1 18.65 -10.85 0.59
N THR A 2 19.34 -9.92 -0.07
CA THR A 2 18.92 -8.53 -0.23
C THR A 2 18.13 -8.40 -1.52
N LEU A 3 16.80 -8.28 -1.45
CA LEU A 3 15.97 -7.96 -2.62
C LEU A 3 15.97 -6.45 -2.82
N THR A 4 17.07 -5.98 -3.40
CA THR A 4 17.30 -4.64 -3.92
C THR A 4 16.22 -4.26 -4.93
N SER A 5 15.65 -3.07 -4.70
CA SER A 5 15.04 -2.14 -5.67
C SER A 5 14.72 -2.72 -7.05
N ILE A 6 13.42 -2.83 -7.35
CA ILE A 6 12.91 -2.95 -8.71
C ILE A 6 13.52 -1.79 -9.51
N HIS A 7 14.39 -2.12 -10.47
CA HIS A 7 15.23 -1.19 -11.20
C HIS A 7 14.38 -0.21 -12.03
N LYS A 8 14.69 1.09 -11.88
CA LYS A 8 14.39 2.15 -12.86
C LYS A 8 14.79 1.67 -14.27
N THR A 9 13.82 1.24 -15.06
CA THR A 9 13.99 1.02 -16.49
C THR A 9 13.16 2.07 -17.21
N GLN A 10 13.77 2.74 -18.19
CA GLN A 10 13.12 3.75 -19.03
C GLN A 10 11.84 3.18 -19.67
N GLY A 11 10.70 3.74 -19.25
CA GLY A 11 9.36 3.17 -19.43
C GLY A 11 8.68 3.17 -18.07
N MET A 12 7.81 4.15 -17.83
CA MET A 12 7.24 4.49 -16.53
C MET A 12 6.43 3.31 -15.92
N VAL A 13 7.12 2.39 -15.24
CA VAL A 13 6.47 1.34 -14.45
C VAL A 13 5.94 2.01 -13.19
N MET A 14 4.62 2.19 -13.13
CA MET A 14 3.94 2.83 -12.00
C MET A 14 3.59 1.79 -10.93
N ALA A 15 4.57 0.96 -10.57
CA ALA A 15 4.42 -0.07 -9.56
C ALA A 15 5.44 0.11 -8.43
N PHE A 16 5.01 -0.17 -7.21
CA PHE A 16 5.84 -0.07 -6.02
C PHE A 16 5.52 -1.19 -5.03
N ARG A 17 6.53 -1.62 -4.27
CA ARG A 17 6.40 -2.65 -3.23
C ARG A 17 6.98 -2.15 -1.92
N LEU A 18 6.22 -2.34 -0.85
CA LEU A 18 6.62 -2.02 0.52
C LEU A 18 6.43 -3.22 1.43
N LEU A 19 7.34 -3.41 2.39
CA LEU A 19 7.15 -4.41 3.43
C LEU A 19 6.16 -3.93 4.48
N SER A 20 5.38 -4.86 5.00
CA SER A 20 4.44 -4.69 6.09
C SER A 20 4.42 -5.96 6.94
N GLY A 21 3.50 -6.04 7.90
CA GLY A 21 3.35 -7.21 8.74
C GLY A 21 1.94 -7.39 9.27
N ASP A 22 1.68 -8.62 9.67
CA ASP A 22 0.47 -9.09 10.33
C ASP A 22 0.85 -9.89 11.57
N LEU A 23 -0.11 -10.18 12.45
CA LEU A 23 0.09 -10.98 13.64
C LEU A 23 -0.69 -12.30 13.57
N GLU A 24 0.00 -13.38 13.94
CA GLU A 24 -0.58 -14.68 14.25
C GLU A 24 -0.33 -14.98 15.73
N GLY A 25 -1.29 -14.61 16.57
CA GLY A 25 -1.09 -14.61 18.03
C GLY A 25 0.05 -13.66 18.41
N ILE A 26 1.18 -14.22 18.83
CA ILE A 26 2.39 -13.45 19.19
C ILE A 26 3.46 -13.43 18.08
N HIS A 27 3.21 -14.10 16.95
CA HIS A 27 4.17 -14.22 15.86
C HIS A 27 3.91 -13.16 14.79
N GLY A 28 4.95 -12.41 14.42
CA GLY A 28 4.91 -11.51 13.28
C GLY A 28 5.01 -12.28 11.96
N ARG A 29 4.09 -12.01 11.04
CA ARG A 29 4.12 -12.52 9.67
C ARG A 29 4.45 -11.37 8.72
N VAL A 30 5.49 -11.51 7.92
CA VAL A 30 5.86 -10.49 6.92
C VAL A 30 4.86 -10.53 5.77
N VAL A 31 4.43 -9.35 5.34
CA VAL A 31 3.55 -9.17 4.19
C VAL A 31 4.18 -8.17 3.22
N GLU A 32 4.19 -8.48 1.94
CA GLU A 32 4.53 -7.53 0.88
C GLU A 32 3.25 -6.85 0.39
N VAL A 33 3.25 -5.52 0.40
CA VAL A 33 2.20 -4.67 -0.17
C VAL A 33 2.69 -4.15 -1.51
N GLU A 34 2.15 -4.72 -2.58
CA GLU A 34 2.44 -4.33 -3.95
C GLU A 34 1.30 -3.47 -4.47
N VAL A 35 1.64 -2.32 -5.05
CA VAL A 35 0.69 -1.42 -5.70
C VAL A 35 1.12 -1.19 -7.13
N ASP A 36 0.19 -1.30 -8.07
CA ASP A 36 0.37 -0.96 -9.47
C ASP A 36 -0.72 0.05 -9.90
N LEU A 37 -0.31 1.10 -10.60
CA LEU A 37 -1.18 2.17 -11.09
C LEU A 37 -1.32 2.04 -12.61
N ILE A 38 -2.45 1.49 -13.05
CA ILE A 38 -2.74 1.25 -14.46
C ILE A 38 -3.56 2.43 -15.01
N PRO A 39 -3.15 3.08 -16.11
CA PRO A 39 -3.95 4.16 -16.73
C PRO A 39 -5.38 3.69 -17.07
N ALA A 40 -6.37 4.20 -16.34
CA ALA A 40 -7.79 3.83 -16.46
C ALA A 40 -8.67 4.75 -15.60
N LEU A 41 -9.99 4.75 -15.81
CA LEU A 41 -10.90 5.42 -14.88
C LEU A 41 -10.81 4.77 -13.48
N SER A 42 -10.80 5.62 -12.46
CA SER A 42 -10.59 5.29 -11.04
C SER A 42 -11.32 4.01 -10.62
N SER A 43 -10.55 2.99 -10.27
CA SER A 43 -11.01 1.77 -9.63
C SER A 43 -9.96 1.30 -8.64
N PHE A 44 -10.39 0.61 -7.59
CA PHE A 44 -9.52 0.06 -6.56
C PHE A 44 -9.80 -1.42 -6.44
N VAL A 45 -8.78 -2.25 -6.65
CA VAL A 45 -8.88 -3.71 -6.55
C VAL A 45 -7.81 -4.19 -5.60
N ILE A 46 -8.21 -5.04 -4.65
CA ILE A 46 -7.30 -5.61 -3.66
C ILE A 46 -7.41 -7.14 -3.66
N SER A 47 -6.27 -7.81 -3.59
CA SER A 47 -6.14 -9.26 -3.62
C SER A 47 -5.12 -9.76 -2.57
N GLY A 48 -4.98 -11.07 -2.43
CA GLY A 48 -4.11 -11.67 -1.40
C GLY A 48 -4.81 -12.02 -0.09
N LEU A 49 -6.08 -12.46 -0.19
CA LEU A 49 -6.96 -12.78 0.94
C LEU A 49 -7.12 -11.62 1.96
N PRO A 50 -7.53 -10.42 1.53
CA PRO A 50 -7.81 -9.34 2.47
C PRO A 50 -9.06 -9.66 3.30
N GLY A 51 -9.09 -9.25 4.56
CA GLY A 51 -10.25 -9.27 5.43
C GLY A 51 -11.23 -8.16 5.08
N LYS A 52 -12.37 -8.10 5.79
CA LYS A 52 -13.43 -7.13 5.49
C LYS A 52 -12.95 -5.69 5.68
N GLY A 53 -12.25 -5.41 6.77
CA GLY A 53 -11.78 -4.06 7.09
C GLY A 53 -10.80 -3.49 6.05
N ILE A 54 -10.00 -4.36 5.42
CA ILE A 54 -9.08 -3.98 4.34
C ILE A 54 -9.83 -3.75 3.03
N ARG A 55 -10.80 -4.60 2.69
CA ARG A 55 -11.65 -4.41 1.49
C ARG A 55 -12.38 -3.07 1.50
N GLU A 56 -12.78 -2.61 2.68
CA GLU A 56 -13.51 -1.35 2.89
C GLU A 56 -12.57 -0.15 3.11
N ALA A 57 -11.25 -0.35 3.12
CA ALA A 57 -10.27 0.69 3.44
C ALA A 57 -10.12 1.79 2.37
N ARG A 58 -10.63 1.58 1.15
CA ARG A 58 -10.42 2.48 0.00
C ARG A 58 -10.69 3.96 0.34
N GLU A 59 -11.88 4.28 0.83
CA GLU A 59 -12.26 5.67 1.11
C GLU A 59 -11.45 6.27 2.26
N ARG A 60 -11.01 5.43 3.20
CA ARG A 60 -10.15 5.83 4.31
C ARG A 60 -8.74 6.17 3.83
N ILE A 61 -8.14 5.31 3.01
CA ILE A 61 -6.84 5.53 2.37
C ILE A 61 -6.88 6.78 1.48
N ARG A 62 -7.94 6.92 0.67
CA ARG A 62 -8.14 8.11 -0.18
C ARG A 62 -8.19 9.39 0.66
N SER A 63 -9.09 9.43 1.65
CA SER A 63 -9.27 10.62 2.50
C SER A 63 -7.98 10.96 3.23
N ALA A 64 -7.26 9.96 3.74
CA ALA A 64 -5.99 10.17 4.43
C ALA A 64 -4.91 10.75 3.50
N ILE A 65 -4.79 10.24 2.26
CA ILE A 65 -3.87 10.78 1.24
C ILE A 65 -4.19 12.26 0.96
N GLU A 66 -5.45 12.56 0.66
CA GLU A 66 -5.90 13.91 0.29
C GLU A 66 -5.75 14.89 1.47
N ASN A 67 -6.16 14.50 2.68
CA ASN A 67 -6.06 15.33 3.89
C ASN A 67 -4.63 15.46 4.42
N SER A 68 -3.69 14.64 3.93
CA SER A 68 -2.25 14.81 4.18
C SER A 68 -1.57 15.73 3.17
N GLY A 69 -2.32 16.33 2.23
CA GLY A 69 -1.80 17.27 1.24
C GLY A 69 -1.25 16.63 -0.03
N TYR A 70 -1.46 15.32 -0.23
CA TYR A 70 -1.10 14.61 -1.46
C TYR A 70 -2.30 14.46 -2.39
N ARG A 71 -2.06 13.98 -3.62
CA ARG A 71 -3.11 13.73 -4.61
C ARG A 71 -3.41 12.24 -4.71
N TYR A 72 -4.68 11.87 -4.69
CA TYR A 72 -5.09 10.53 -5.06
C TYR A 72 -5.02 10.36 -6.60
N PRO A 73 -4.51 9.24 -7.15
CA PRO A 73 -4.28 9.11 -8.59
C PRO A 73 -5.57 8.73 -9.37
N ASP A 74 -6.54 9.65 -9.44
CA ASP A 74 -7.88 9.41 -10.03
C ASP A 74 -7.90 8.98 -11.50
N ARG A 75 -6.79 9.17 -12.23
CA ARG A 75 -6.61 8.74 -13.62
C ARG A 75 -6.05 7.33 -13.77
N HIS A 76 -5.95 6.58 -12.66
CA HIS A 76 -5.43 5.23 -12.62
C HIS A 76 -6.40 4.28 -11.92
N ARG A 77 -6.45 3.05 -12.41
CA ARG A 77 -6.85 1.89 -11.62
C ARG A 77 -5.72 1.52 -10.68
N ILE A 78 -6.03 1.42 -9.41
CA ILE A 78 -5.12 0.99 -8.35
C ILE A 78 -5.33 -0.50 -8.13
N VAL A 79 -4.27 -1.28 -8.36
CA VAL A 79 -4.24 -2.71 -8.06
C VAL A 79 -3.34 -2.91 -6.85
N VAL A 80 -3.90 -3.49 -5.79
CA VAL A 80 -3.19 -3.83 -4.56
C VAL A 80 -3.10 -5.36 -4.43
N ASN A 81 -1.91 -5.87 -4.20
CA ASN A 81 -1.67 -7.27 -3.88
C ASN A 81 -1.00 -7.38 -2.50
N LEU A 82 -1.53 -8.26 -1.65
CA LEU A 82 -0.99 -8.58 -0.34
C LEU A 82 -0.38 -9.98 -0.34
N ALA A 83 0.94 -10.08 -0.48
CA ALA A 83 1.64 -11.36 -0.53
C ALA A 83 2.24 -11.73 0.85
N PRO A 84 2.26 -13.02 1.23
CA PRO A 84 1.77 -14.18 0.48
C PRO A 84 0.27 -14.37 0.63
N ALA A 85 -0.41 -14.91 -0.39
CA ALA A 85 -1.85 -15.22 -0.35
C ALA A 85 -2.17 -16.55 0.38
N ALA A 86 -1.45 -16.86 1.47
CA ALA A 86 -1.57 -18.12 2.20
C ALA A 86 -2.54 -18.07 3.39
N TRP A 87 -2.87 -16.88 3.89
CA TRP A 87 -3.82 -16.65 4.99
C TRP A 87 -4.60 -15.37 4.79
N GLU A 88 -5.75 -15.26 5.47
CA GLU A 88 -6.54 -14.04 5.53
C GLU A 88 -5.82 -12.98 6.37
N LYS A 89 -5.56 -11.82 5.77
CA LYS A 89 -4.97 -10.65 6.44
C LYS A 89 -6.12 -9.78 6.91
N ASP A 90 -6.24 -9.56 8.22
CA ASP A 90 -7.33 -8.75 8.76
C ASP A 90 -6.79 -7.50 9.48
N GLY A 91 -7.71 -6.59 9.82
CA GLY A 91 -7.39 -5.35 10.49
C GLY A 91 -7.03 -4.19 9.55
N SER A 92 -6.80 -3.03 10.15
CA SER A 92 -6.57 -1.74 9.47
C SER A 92 -5.08 -1.40 9.32
N VAL A 93 -4.18 -2.25 9.83
CA VAL A 93 -2.72 -2.03 9.83
C VAL A 93 -2.12 -1.86 8.42
N PHE A 94 -2.84 -2.31 7.40
CA PHE A 94 -2.44 -2.21 6.00
C PHE A 94 -2.79 -0.87 5.34
N ASP A 95 -3.54 0.02 6.00
CA ASP A 95 -3.90 1.30 5.42
C ASP A 95 -2.67 2.15 5.08
N LEU A 96 -1.77 2.32 6.05
CA LEU A 96 -0.54 3.09 5.89
C LEU A 96 0.38 2.53 4.79
N PRO A 97 0.77 1.24 4.78
CA PRO A 97 1.62 0.72 3.72
C PRO A 97 0.97 0.79 2.34
N ILE A 98 -0.35 0.62 2.21
CA ILE A 98 -1.04 0.80 0.93
C ILE A 98 -0.95 2.27 0.48
N ALA A 99 -1.22 3.23 1.37
CA ALA A 99 -1.15 4.65 1.04
C ALA A 99 0.25 5.08 0.61
N LEU A 100 1.28 4.67 1.36
CA LEU A 100 2.68 4.96 1.02
C LEU A 100 3.07 4.34 -0.32
N SER A 101 2.63 3.12 -0.60
CA SER A 101 2.88 2.48 -1.89
C SER A 101 2.20 3.20 -3.05
N ILE A 102 0.99 3.74 -2.87
CA ILE A 102 0.32 4.59 -3.87
C ILE A 102 1.12 5.88 -4.11
N LEU A 103 1.61 6.53 -3.06
CA LEU A 103 2.38 7.77 -3.16
C LEU A 103 3.73 7.56 -3.85
N ALA A 104 4.42 6.46 -3.54
CA ALA A 104 5.68 6.09 -4.18
C ALA A 104 5.46 5.70 -5.65
N ALA A 105 4.47 4.85 -5.95
CA ALA A 105 4.12 4.46 -7.32
C ALA A 105 3.68 5.64 -8.19
N SER A 106 3.04 6.65 -7.60
CA SER A 106 2.65 7.89 -8.29
C SER A 106 3.75 8.94 -8.39
N GLY A 107 4.94 8.67 -7.83
CA GLY A 107 6.08 9.60 -7.84
C GLY A 107 5.91 10.82 -6.95
N GLN A 108 4.96 10.82 -6.01
CA GLN A 108 4.74 11.92 -5.07
C GLN A 108 5.66 11.83 -3.85
N VAL A 109 6.13 10.62 -3.53
CA VAL A 109 7.14 10.36 -2.50
C VAL A 109 8.29 9.62 -3.16
N ASP A 110 9.52 9.98 -2.78
CA ASP A 110 10.71 9.32 -3.30
C ASP A 110 10.77 7.86 -2.83
N ALA A 111 10.75 6.94 -3.79
CA ALA A 111 10.80 5.51 -3.57
C ALA A 111 12.07 5.07 -2.84
N ASP A 112 13.18 5.79 -3.00
CA ASP A 112 14.47 5.46 -2.42
C ASP A 112 14.47 5.63 -0.88
N LEU A 113 13.48 6.35 -0.31
CA LEU A 113 13.33 6.52 1.15
C LEU A 113 12.92 5.25 1.89
N PHE A 114 12.31 4.28 1.20
CA PHE A 114 11.76 3.07 1.81
C PHE A 114 12.74 1.90 1.88
N GLY A 115 13.99 2.10 1.46
CA GLY A 115 15.02 1.06 1.46
C GLY A 115 15.25 0.47 2.85
N GLY A 116 14.82 -0.78 3.06
CA GLY A 116 14.97 -1.49 4.34
C GLY A 116 13.90 -1.18 5.39
N TRP A 117 12.83 -0.47 5.01
CA TRP A 117 11.73 -0.13 5.91
C TRP A 117 10.56 -1.11 5.75
N ALA A 118 9.80 -1.27 6.82
CA ALA A 118 8.46 -1.82 6.81
C ALA A 118 7.50 -0.78 7.39
N ALA A 119 6.27 -0.75 6.89
CA ALA A 119 5.23 0.14 7.38
C ALA A 119 4.02 -0.65 7.87
N LEU A 120 3.52 -0.23 9.03
CA LEU A 120 2.35 -0.76 9.71
C LEU A 120 1.61 0.43 10.33
N GLY A 121 0.31 0.53 10.12
CA GLY A 121 -0.50 1.55 10.76
C GLY A 121 -1.88 1.70 10.14
N GLU A 122 -2.86 1.98 11.00
CA GLU A 122 -4.19 2.40 10.57
C GLU A 122 -4.18 3.89 10.21
N LEU A 123 -4.92 4.26 9.17
CA LEU A 123 -5.10 5.66 8.80
C LEU A 123 -6.45 6.17 9.30
N ALA A 124 -6.45 7.32 9.97
CA ALA A 124 -7.65 8.11 10.17
C ALA A 124 -8.00 8.89 8.89
N LEU A 125 -9.28 9.27 8.74
CA LEU A 125 -9.73 10.08 7.59
C LEU A 125 -9.01 11.42 7.49
N ASP A 126 -8.53 11.98 8.59
CA ASP A 126 -7.80 13.26 8.66
C ASP A 126 -6.30 13.15 8.35
N GLY A 127 -5.83 11.97 7.93
CA GLY A 127 -4.43 11.73 7.58
C GLY A 127 -3.53 11.31 8.74
N ARG A 128 -4.04 11.26 9.98
CA ARG A 128 -3.24 10.76 11.12
C ARG A 128 -3.06 9.25 11.05
N VAL A 129 -1.86 8.79 11.42
CA VAL A 129 -1.59 7.38 11.71
C VAL A 129 -2.07 7.08 13.12
N ARG A 130 -2.88 6.02 13.28
CA ARG A 130 -3.36 5.52 14.56
C ARG A 130 -2.44 4.40 15.09
N PRO A 131 -2.21 4.34 16.41
CA PRO A 131 -1.45 3.28 17.05
C PRO A 131 -2.18 1.93 17.02
#